data_AF-A0A2E4VF74-F1
#
_entry.id   AF-A0A2E4VF74-F1
#
_cell.length_a   1.000
_cell.length_b   1.000
_cell.length_c   1.000
_cell.angle_alpha   90.00
_cell.angle_beta   90.00
_cell.angle_gamma   90.00
#
_symmetry.space_group_name_H-M   'P 1'
#
loop_
_entity.id
_entity.type
_entity.pdbx_description
1 polymer ?
#
loop_
_entity_poly.entity_id
_entity_poly.type
_entity_poly.pdbx_seq_one_letter_code
_entity_poly.pdbx_strand_id
1 'polypeptide(L)'
;MQSVNAKPGFTSLFNGKDLTGWVGDPDLWKVEDSILVGRTTKNLSYNDFLRTEKEYANFAFTCETRLQGYNSGIQFRSLVQEDGHMAGYQADIGDHCWGALYEEMLRGHLVHYQPEIVESVLNENDWNQYQILAVDDHILQILNGVVTAELDDPAGARSGLIGLQIHSGPPQEVAFRNLFIKEF
;
A
#
# COMPACT_ATOMS: atom_id res chain seq x y z
N MET A 1 -5.83 -24.46 -10.86
CA MET A 1 -5.25 -23.25 -10.24
C MET A 1 -4.50 -22.53 -11.34
N GLN A 2 -5.02 -21.42 -11.86
CA GLN A 2 -4.26 -20.60 -12.80
C GLN A 2 -3.16 -19.88 -12.00
N SER A 3 -1.90 -20.09 -12.37
CA SER A 3 -0.81 -19.24 -11.92
C SER A 3 -1.12 -17.82 -12.40
N VAL A 4 -1.21 -16.88 -11.46
CA VAL A 4 -1.15 -15.45 -11.77
C VAL A 4 0.24 -15.23 -12.37
N ASN A 5 0.33 -15.25 -13.71
CA ASN A 5 1.62 -15.13 -14.38
C ASN A 5 2.14 -13.71 -14.12
N ALA A 6 3.18 -13.61 -13.30
CA ALA A 6 3.89 -12.35 -13.08
C ALA A 6 4.32 -11.79 -14.43
N LYS A 7 4.10 -10.48 -14.66
CA LYS A 7 4.59 -9.79 -15.86
C LYS A 7 6.12 -9.97 -15.95
N PRO A 8 6.72 -10.09 -17.15
CA PRO A 8 8.17 -10.25 -17.28
C PRO A 8 8.95 -9.20 -16.48
N GLY A 9 9.85 -9.67 -15.61
CA GLY A 9 10.66 -8.81 -14.73
C GLY A 9 10.02 -8.46 -13.38
N PHE A 10 8.80 -8.90 -13.09
CA PHE A 10 8.19 -8.77 -11.77
C PHE A 10 8.43 -10.02 -10.91
N THR A 11 8.72 -9.79 -9.64
CA THR A 11 8.81 -10.81 -8.59
C THR A 11 7.64 -10.66 -7.62
N SER A 12 7.10 -11.76 -7.12
CA SER A 12 6.03 -11.72 -6.11
C SER A 12 6.60 -11.31 -4.76
N LEU A 13 5.98 -10.32 -4.10
CA LEU A 13 6.27 -9.98 -2.71
C LEU A 13 5.49 -10.85 -1.71
N PHE A 14 4.47 -11.57 -2.19
CA PHE A 14 3.66 -12.45 -1.36
C PHE A 14 3.63 -13.86 -1.93
N ASN A 15 3.91 -14.85 -1.09
CA ASN A 15 4.02 -16.25 -1.53
C ASN A 15 2.67 -16.99 -1.58
N GLY A 16 1.58 -16.35 -1.14
CA GLY A 16 0.24 -16.93 -1.11
C GLY A 16 -0.02 -17.92 0.03
N LYS A 17 0.91 -18.09 0.96
CA LYS A 17 0.86 -19.13 2.00
C LYS A 17 1.05 -18.58 3.41
N ASP A 18 2.03 -17.71 3.60
CA ASP A 18 2.40 -17.16 4.89
C ASP A 18 3.05 -15.77 4.72
N LEU A 19 3.48 -15.18 5.84
CA LEU A 19 4.08 -13.85 5.89
C LEU A 19 5.62 -13.89 5.78
N THR A 20 6.21 -14.95 5.21
CA THR A 20 7.66 -14.98 4.97
C THR A 20 8.09 -13.78 4.12
N GLY A 21 9.10 -13.04 4.57
CA GLY A 21 9.56 -11.79 3.95
C GLY A 21 8.85 -10.52 4.44
N TRP A 22 7.91 -10.67 5.38
CA TRP A 22 7.17 -9.58 6.02
C TRP A 22 7.36 -9.58 7.53
N VAL A 23 7.29 -8.38 8.11
CA VAL A 23 7.32 -8.12 9.55
C VAL A 23 6.07 -7.34 9.92
N GLY A 24 5.29 -7.83 10.88
CA GLY A 24 4.08 -7.19 11.38
C GLY A 24 3.46 -7.97 12.52
N ASP A 25 2.41 -7.43 13.13
CA ASP A 25 1.71 -8.08 14.24
C ASP A 25 0.89 -9.30 13.75
N PRO A 26 1.22 -10.54 14.18
CA PRO A 26 0.48 -11.74 13.78
C PRO A 26 -0.96 -11.81 14.32
N ASP A 27 -1.31 -10.98 15.31
CA ASP A 27 -2.68 -10.85 15.79
C ASP A 27 -3.55 -10.03 14.83
N LEU A 28 -2.93 -9.13 14.05
CA LEU A 28 -3.60 -8.24 13.08
C LEU A 28 -3.50 -8.76 11.65
N TRP A 29 -2.37 -9.38 11.28
CA TRP A 29 -2.05 -9.78 9.91
C TRP A 29 -2.04 -11.29 9.73
N LYS A 30 -2.80 -11.77 8.74
CA LYS A 30 -2.96 -13.20 8.46
C LYS A 30 -3.00 -13.48 6.96
N VAL A 31 -2.83 -14.75 6.62
CA VAL A 31 -3.08 -15.27 5.27
C VAL A 31 -4.35 -16.11 5.31
N GLU A 32 -5.33 -15.74 4.49
CA GLU A 32 -6.61 -16.43 4.36
C GLU A 32 -6.87 -16.68 2.87
N ASP A 33 -7.07 -17.93 2.45
CA ASP A 33 -7.33 -18.28 1.05
C ASP A 33 -6.34 -17.68 0.03
N SER A 34 -5.04 -17.66 0.37
CA SER A 34 -3.98 -17.03 -0.42
C SER A 34 -4.13 -15.51 -0.60
N ILE A 35 -4.80 -14.85 0.34
CA ILE A 35 -4.97 -13.40 0.44
C ILE A 35 -4.28 -12.94 1.73
N LEU A 36 -3.54 -11.85 1.65
CA LEU A 36 -2.96 -11.18 2.82
C LEU A 36 -4.03 -10.27 3.42
N VAL A 37 -4.40 -10.49 4.68
CA VAL A 37 -5.49 -9.78 5.34
C VAL A 37 -4.99 -9.11 6.61
N GLY A 38 -5.19 -7.80 6.72
CA GLY A 38 -5.12 -7.05 7.98
C GLY A 38 -6.52 -6.89 8.54
N ARG A 39 -6.77 -7.26 9.80
CA ARG A 39 -8.11 -7.18 10.40
C ARG A 39 -8.10 -6.80 11.87
N THR A 40 -9.02 -5.91 12.26
CA THR A 40 -9.34 -5.60 13.65
C THR A 40 -10.78 -5.99 13.97
N THR A 41 -11.02 -6.52 15.17
CA THR A 41 -12.39 -6.88 15.66
C THR A 41 -12.90 -5.94 16.74
N LYS A 42 -12.04 -5.03 17.20
CA LYS A 42 -12.30 -3.99 18.20
C LYS A 42 -11.61 -2.71 17.73
N ASN A 43 -11.93 -1.60 18.38
CA ASN A 43 -11.25 -0.35 18.09
C ASN A 43 -9.74 -0.48 18.33
N LEU A 44 -8.94 -0.10 17.34
CA LEU A 44 -7.49 -0.02 17.43
C LEU A 44 -7.10 1.42 17.79
N SER A 45 -6.16 1.63 18.71
CA SER A 45 -5.77 2.98 19.18
C SER A 45 -4.53 3.55 18.47
N TYR A 46 -3.96 2.80 17.52
CA TYR A 46 -2.75 3.14 16.79
C TYR A 46 -2.84 2.61 15.35
N ASN A 47 -2.01 3.13 14.45
CA ASN A 47 -1.85 2.57 13.10
C ASN A 47 -0.83 1.45 13.18
N ASP A 48 -1.13 0.29 12.61
CA ASP A 48 -0.19 -0.84 12.50
C ASP A 48 0.17 -1.10 11.05
N PHE A 49 1.35 -1.68 10.82
CA PHE A 49 1.90 -1.89 9.49
C PHE A 49 2.50 -3.28 9.34
N LEU A 50 2.13 -3.98 8.26
CA LEU A 50 2.86 -5.13 7.77
C LEU A 50 3.83 -4.67 6.69
N ARG A 51 5.12 -4.80 6.94
CA ARG A 51 6.18 -4.25 6.09
C ARG A 51 7.13 -5.30 5.56
N THR A 52 7.80 -5.00 4.46
CA THR A 52 8.87 -5.84 3.92
C THR A 52 10.09 -5.84 4.85
N GLU A 53 10.89 -6.90 4.79
CA GLU A 53 12.23 -6.93 5.40
C GLU A 53 13.26 -6.12 4.59
N LYS A 54 13.07 -6.11 3.27
CA LYS A 54 13.94 -5.47 2.28
C LYS A 54 13.46 -4.06 1.93
N GLU A 55 14.41 -3.15 1.75
CA GLU A 55 14.19 -1.82 1.17
C GLU A 55 14.26 -1.83 -0.37
N TYR A 56 13.53 -0.90 -0.98
CA TYR A 56 13.44 -0.70 -2.42
C TYR A 56 13.69 0.77 -2.76
N ALA A 57 14.46 1.01 -3.83
CA ALA A 57 14.79 2.35 -4.31
C ALA A 57 13.97 2.70 -5.57
N ASN A 58 14.43 2.22 -6.73
CA ASN A 58 13.74 2.39 -8.01
C ASN A 58 12.92 1.15 -8.32
N PHE A 59 11.59 1.29 -8.43
CA PHE A 59 10.70 0.16 -8.65
C PHE A 59 9.38 0.53 -9.31
N ALA A 60 8.75 -0.48 -9.91
CA ALA A 60 7.32 -0.54 -10.17
C ALA A 60 6.69 -1.60 -9.25
N PHE A 61 5.77 -1.20 -8.40
CA PHE A 61 4.99 -2.05 -7.51
C PHE A 61 3.54 -2.11 -8.00
N THR A 62 2.89 -3.26 -7.86
CA THR A 62 1.47 -3.41 -8.13
C THR A 62 0.84 -4.37 -7.13
N CYS A 63 -0.41 -4.10 -6.77
CA CYS A 63 -1.25 -5.01 -6.00
C CYS A 63 -2.72 -4.82 -6.38
N GLU A 64 -3.54 -5.78 -5.96
CA GLU A 64 -4.97 -5.58 -5.81
C GLU A 64 -5.30 -5.47 -4.33
N THR A 65 -6.15 -4.51 -3.97
CA THR A 65 -6.59 -4.27 -2.60
C THR A 65 -8.10 -4.10 -2.52
N ARG A 66 -8.68 -4.50 -1.39
CA ARG A 66 -10.08 -4.25 -1.04
C ARG A 66 -10.15 -3.83 0.42
N LEU A 67 -10.93 -2.79 0.70
CA LEU A 67 -11.14 -2.26 2.05
C LEU A 67 -12.60 -2.50 2.47
N GLN A 68 -12.78 -3.01 3.69
CA GLN A 68 -14.02 -2.98 4.45
C GLN A 68 -13.73 -2.17 5.72
N GLY A 69 -13.95 -0.87 5.67
CA GLY A 69 -13.44 0.07 6.65
C GLY A 69 -13.39 1.46 6.03
N TYR A 70 -12.59 2.34 6.59
CA TYR A 70 -12.57 3.75 6.17
C TYR A 70 -11.18 4.30 5.85
N ASN A 71 -10.10 3.65 6.31
CA ASN A 71 -8.74 4.12 6.05
C ASN A 71 -7.70 2.98 6.13
N SER A 72 -6.81 2.98 5.14
CA SER A 72 -5.61 2.16 5.03
C SER A 72 -4.66 2.89 4.07
N GLY A 73 -3.56 2.25 3.69
CA GLY A 73 -2.62 2.78 2.73
C GLY A 73 -1.51 1.80 2.43
N ILE A 74 -0.82 2.08 1.32
CA ILE A 74 0.41 1.39 0.93
C ILE A 74 1.56 2.36 1.16
N GLN A 75 2.35 2.10 2.19
CA GLN A 75 3.60 2.79 2.46
C GLN A 75 4.67 2.38 1.44
N PHE A 76 5.48 3.32 0.98
CA PHE A 76 6.60 3.03 0.08
C PHE A 76 7.76 4.02 0.24
N ARG A 77 8.99 3.50 0.10
CA ARG A 77 10.22 4.22 0.47
C ARG A 77 10.17 4.78 1.90
N SER A 78 9.48 4.06 2.77
CA SER A 78 9.23 4.49 4.14
C SER A 78 10.24 3.88 5.11
N LEU A 79 10.46 4.57 6.21
CA LEU A 79 11.32 4.15 7.31
C LEU A 79 10.49 3.80 8.54
N VAL A 80 11.04 2.94 9.40
CA VAL A 80 10.39 2.48 10.64
C VAL A 80 10.87 3.35 11.80
N GLN A 81 9.92 3.89 12.55
CA GLN A 81 10.14 4.64 13.77
C GLN A 81 10.43 3.70 14.95
N GLU A 82 10.95 4.23 16.05
CA GLU A 82 11.31 3.42 17.24
C GLU A 82 10.11 2.65 17.83
N ASP A 83 8.90 3.18 17.67
CA ASP A 83 7.64 2.59 18.16
C ASP A 83 6.99 1.63 17.16
N GLY A 84 7.64 1.37 16.01
CA GLY A 84 7.12 0.49 14.96
C GLY A 84 6.22 1.17 13.93
N HIS A 85 5.86 2.45 14.12
CA HIS A 85 5.17 3.22 13.09
C HIS A 85 6.04 3.39 11.85
N MET A 86 5.40 3.64 10.71
CA MET A 86 6.10 3.98 9.47
C MET A 86 6.00 5.47 9.17
N ALA A 87 7.06 6.04 8.59
CA ALA A 87 7.08 7.41 8.08
C ALA A 87 7.61 7.42 6.65
N GLY A 88 6.93 8.13 5.75
CA GLY A 88 7.27 8.14 4.33
C GLY A 88 6.02 8.18 3.45
N TYR A 89 6.19 7.94 2.15
CA TYR A 89 5.09 8.06 1.21
C TYR A 89 4.02 7.00 1.44
N GLN A 90 2.77 7.40 1.22
CA GLN A 90 1.61 6.55 1.30
C GLN A 90 0.72 6.77 0.07
N ALA A 91 0.36 5.67 -0.61
CA ALA A 91 -0.79 5.64 -1.50
C ALA A 91 -2.02 5.37 -0.65
N ASP A 92 -2.87 6.38 -0.48
CA ASP A 92 -4.00 6.33 0.43
C ASP A 92 -5.13 5.42 -0.08
N ILE A 93 -5.77 4.72 0.86
CA ILE A 93 -6.89 3.81 0.61
C ILE A 93 -7.98 4.16 1.62
N GLY A 94 -9.15 4.61 1.16
CA GLY A 94 -10.25 4.90 2.07
C GLY A 94 -11.10 6.10 1.72
N ASP A 95 -12.02 6.42 2.62
CA ASP A 95 -13.06 7.42 2.43
C ASP A 95 -12.44 8.79 2.13
N HIS A 96 -12.75 9.32 0.95
CA HIS A 96 -12.25 10.61 0.46
C HIS A 96 -10.71 10.73 0.42
N CYS A 97 -9.98 9.62 0.37
CA CYS A 97 -8.52 9.63 0.23
C CYS A 97 -7.98 8.65 -0.82
N TRP A 98 -8.78 7.72 -1.36
CA TRP A 98 -8.36 6.84 -2.47
C TRP A 98 -7.62 7.60 -3.58
N GLY A 99 -6.41 7.15 -3.91
CA GLY A 99 -5.59 7.69 -4.99
C GLY A 99 -4.79 8.95 -4.62
N ALA A 100 -4.91 9.46 -3.39
CA ALA A 100 -4.07 10.54 -2.89
C ALA A 100 -2.65 10.05 -2.56
N LEU A 101 -1.68 10.95 -2.72
CA LEU A 101 -0.31 10.75 -2.26
C LEU A 101 -0.10 11.54 -0.97
N TYR A 102 0.07 10.82 0.13
CA TYR A 102 0.34 11.38 1.45
C TYR A 102 1.78 11.04 1.86
N GLU A 103 2.32 11.77 2.84
CA GLU A 103 3.58 11.45 3.48
C GLU A 103 3.40 11.37 5.00
N GLU A 104 3.28 10.14 5.49
CA GLU A 104 2.97 9.78 6.86
C GLU A 104 4.05 10.28 7.83
N MET A 105 3.60 10.90 8.92
CA MET A 105 4.45 11.50 9.97
C MET A 105 5.41 12.61 9.51
N LEU A 106 5.32 13.05 8.24
CA LEU A 106 6.22 14.04 7.64
C LEU A 106 5.43 15.21 7.05
N ARG A 107 5.40 15.39 5.72
CA ARG A 107 4.84 16.59 5.08
C ARG A 107 3.32 16.59 4.92
N GLY A 108 2.66 15.45 5.08
CA GLY A 108 1.22 15.32 4.87
C GLY A 108 0.84 15.17 3.39
N HIS A 109 -0.25 15.80 2.94
CA HIS A 109 -0.71 15.66 1.56
C HIS A 109 0.27 16.27 0.56
N LEU A 110 0.78 15.45 -0.36
CA LEU A 110 1.63 15.87 -1.47
C LEU A 110 0.82 15.97 -2.77
N VAL A 111 -0.12 15.05 -2.98
CA VAL A 111 -1.16 15.15 -4.01
C VAL A 111 -2.51 14.82 -3.37
N HIS A 112 -3.45 15.75 -3.50
CA HIS A 112 -4.77 15.64 -2.87
C HIS A 112 -5.69 14.68 -3.62
N TYR A 113 -6.66 14.13 -2.88
CA TYR A 113 -7.78 13.36 -3.43
C TYR A 113 -8.51 14.11 -4.54
N GLN A 114 -8.78 13.42 -5.65
CA GLN A 114 -9.45 13.97 -6.83
C GLN A 114 -10.77 13.22 -7.09
N PRO A 115 -11.90 13.63 -6.48
CA PRO A 115 -13.15 12.87 -6.49
C PRO A 115 -13.65 12.57 -7.90
N GLU A 116 -13.62 13.55 -8.81
CA GLU A 116 -14.11 13.38 -10.19
C GLU A 116 -13.38 12.27 -10.95
N ILE A 117 -12.09 12.08 -10.67
CA ILE A 117 -11.27 11.04 -11.29
C ILE A 117 -11.51 9.72 -10.56
N VAL A 118 -11.36 9.72 -9.24
CA VAL A 118 -11.35 8.51 -8.42
C VAL A 118 -12.70 7.83 -8.41
N GLU A 119 -13.78 8.57 -8.17
CA GLU A 119 -15.15 8.01 -8.10
C GLU A 119 -15.61 7.43 -9.45
N SER A 120 -14.99 7.85 -10.57
CA SER A 120 -15.28 7.30 -11.89
C SER A 120 -14.67 5.91 -12.15
N VAL A 121 -13.68 5.51 -11.35
CA VAL A 121 -12.94 4.24 -11.53
C VAL A 121 -12.95 3.34 -10.30
N LEU A 122 -13.29 3.87 -9.12
CA LEU A 122 -13.23 3.14 -7.86
C LEU A 122 -14.31 2.05 -7.80
N ASN A 123 -13.89 0.84 -7.43
CA ASN A 123 -14.79 -0.23 -7.03
C ASN A 123 -14.95 -0.18 -5.50
N GLU A 124 -15.85 0.65 -4.99
CA GLU A 124 -15.93 0.99 -3.55
C GLU A 124 -15.93 -0.21 -2.60
N ASN A 125 -16.59 -1.30 -2.97
CA ASN A 125 -16.76 -2.49 -2.12
C ASN A 125 -16.07 -3.75 -2.69
N ASP A 126 -15.20 -3.58 -3.69
CA ASP A 126 -14.55 -4.69 -4.38
C ASP A 126 -13.06 -4.42 -4.62
N TRP A 127 -12.40 -5.32 -5.33
CA TRP A 127 -10.98 -5.22 -5.63
C TRP A 127 -10.66 -4.02 -6.51
N ASN A 128 -9.64 -3.28 -6.11
CA ASN A 128 -9.03 -2.17 -6.83
C ASN A 128 -7.56 -2.47 -7.08
N GLN A 129 -7.08 -2.22 -8.29
CA GLN A 129 -5.67 -2.35 -8.63
C GLN A 129 -4.95 -1.03 -8.36
N TYR A 130 -3.89 -1.11 -7.56
CA TYR A 130 -2.89 -0.06 -7.46
C TYR A 130 -1.63 -0.40 -8.26
N GLN A 131 -1.04 0.63 -8.84
CA GLN A 131 0.32 0.60 -9.35
C GLN A 131 1.07 1.83 -8.83
N ILE A 132 2.30 1.63 -8.38
CA ILE A 132 3.18 2.68 -7.87
C ILE A 132 4.48 2.56 -8.64
N LEU A 133 4.85 3.59 -9.38
CA LEU A 133 6.17 3.74 -9.98
C LEU A 133 6.94 4.78 -9.18
N ALA A 134 8.10 4.41 -8.68
CA ALA A 134 9.01 5.32 -7.99
C ALA A 134 10.40 5.16 -8.62
N VAL A 135 10.87 6.18 -9.35
CA VAL A 135 12.16 6.17 -10.05
C VAL A 135 12.84 7.51 -9.80
N ASP A 136 13.98 7.48 -9.13
CA ASP A 136 14.69 8.68 -8.68
C ASP A 136 13.76 9.60 -7.85
N ASP A 137 13.47 10.83 -8.26
CA ASP A 137 12.46 11.71 -7.64
C ASP A 137 11.04 11.51 -8.13
N HIS A 138 10.86 10.81 -9.23
CA HIS A 138 9.57 10.72 -9.88
C HIS A 138 8.70 9.64 -9.24
N ILE A 139 7.49 10.02 -8.85
CA ILE A 139 6.47 9.16 -8.26
C ILE A 139 5.21 9.24 -9.11
N LEU A 140 4.67 8.09 -9.48
CA LEU A 140 3.40 7.96 -10.20
C LEU A 140 2.54 6.89 -9.52
N GLN A 141 1.32 7.27 -9.16
CA GLN A 141 0.30 6.36 -8.64
C GLN A 141 -0.85 6.20 -9.64
N ILE A 142 -1.25 4.96 -9.86
CA ILE A 142 -2.31 4.59 -10.78
C ILE A 142 -3.32 3.73 -10.03
N LEU A 143 -4.58 4.15 -10.04
CA LEU A 143 -5.72 3.42 -9.50
C LEU A 143 -6.59 2.93 -10.67
N ASN A 144 -6.81 1.62 -10.77
CA ASN A 144 -7.64 0.99 -11.80
C ASN A 144 -7.33 1.45 -13.24
N GLY A 145 -6.04 1.70 -13.52
CA GLY A 145 -5.56 2.12 -14.84
C GLY A 145 -5.59 3.63 -15.10
N VAL A 146 -6.02 4.45 -14.13
CA VAL A 146 -6.03 5.91 -14.22
C VAL A 146 -5.02 6.52 -13.24
N VAL A 147 -4.24 7.49 -13.72
CA VAL A 147 -3.28 8.23 -12.90
C VAL A 147 -4.04 9.09 -11.89
N THR A 148 -3.76 8.91 -10.61
CA THR A 148 -4.39 9.69 -9.52
C THR A 148 -3.42 10.61 -8.81
N ALA A 149 -2.12 10.30 -8.84
CA ALA A 149 -1.06 11.16 -8.34
C ALA A 149 0.20 11.05 -9.19
N GLU A 150 0.84 12.18 -9.46
CA GLU A 150 2.14 12.28 -10.13
C GLU A 150 2.92 13.42 -9.46
N LEU A 151 4.18 13.16 -9.12
CA LEU A 151 5.01 14.11 -8.39
C LEU A 151 6.49 13.90 -8.72
N ASP A 152 7.19 14.98 -9.05
CA ASP A 152 8.65 15.05 -8.97
C ASP A 152 9.04 15.62 -7.61
N ASP A 153 9.70 14.82 -6.77
CA ASP A 153 10.06 15.20 -5.40
C ASP A 153 11.56 15.07 -5.10
N PRO A 154 12.38 16.07 -5.47
CA PRO A 154 13.82 16.04 -5.24
C PRO A 154 14.23 15.99 -3.75
N ALA A 155 13.38 16.47 -2.85
CA ALA A 155 13.61 16.44 -1.40
C ALA A 155 13.19 15.12 -0.75
N GLY A 156 12.53 14.26 -1.53
CA GLY A 156 11.93 13.01 -1.13
C GLY A 156 12.88 11.88 -0.82
N ALA A 157 12.38 10.88 -0.07
CA ALA A 157 13.10 9.64 0.14
C ALA A 157 13.36 8.92 -1.20
N ARG A 158 14.57 8.39 -1.36
CA ARG A 158 15.00 7.65 -2.56
C ARG A 158 14.92 6.14 -2.40
N SER A 159 14.84 5.65 -1.16
CA SER A 159 14.68 4.24 -0.83
C SER A 159 14.01 4.05 0.50
N GLY A 160 13.49 2.85 0.73
CA GLY A 160 12.93 2.44 2.01
C GLY A 160 12.01 1.24 1.84
N LEU A 161 11.27 0.91 2.88
CA LEU A 161 10.42 -0.26 2.94
C LEU A 161 9.09 -0.04 2.20
N ILE A 162 8.44 -1.15 1.85
CA ILE A 162 7.03 -1.17 1.48
C ILE A 162 6.24 -1.64 2.70
N GLY A 163 5.12 -1.00 2.99
CA GLY A 163 4.25 -1.35 4.11
C GLY A 163 2.78 -1.33 3.72
N LEU A 164 1.98 -2.15 4.38
CA LEU A 164 0.53 -2.21 4.26
C LEU A 164 -0.04 -1.78 5.60
N GLN A 165 -0.93 -0.79 5.60
CA GLN A 165 -1.45 -0.21 6.83
C GLN A 165 -2.77 -0.87 7.24
N ILE A 166 -2.95 -1.10 8.54
CA ILE A 166 -4.27 -1.12 9.17
C ILE A 166 -4.38 0.11 10.07
N HIS A 167 -5.33 0.99 9.75
CA HIS A 167 -5.45 2.26 10.45
C HIS A 167 -6.01 2.06 11.88
N SER A 168 -5.75 3.02 12.75
CA SER A 168 -6.47 3.13 14.03
C SER A 168 -7.97 3.28 13.80
N GLY A 169 -8.79 3.11 14.83
CA GLY A 169 -10.24 3.34 14.80
C GLY A 169 -11.08 2.07 14.78
N PRO A 170 -12.37 2.16 14.34
CA PRO A 170 -13.32 1.07 14.34
C PRO A 170 -12.84 -0.25 13.70
N PRO A 171 -13.49 -1.39 13.98
CA PRO A 171 -13.21 -2.65 13.33
C PRO A 171 -13.19 -2.52 11.81
N GLN A 172 -12.14 -3.04 11.19
CA GLN A 172 -11.95 -2.98 9.75
C GLN A 172 -11.16 -4.17 9.24
N GLU A 173 -11.25 -4.38 7.93
CA GLU A 173 -10.50 -5.37 7.18
C GLU A 173 -9.95 -4.74 5.92
N VAL A 174 -8.65 -4.90 5.69
CA VAL A 174 -8.01 -4.63 4.40
C VAL A 174 -7.41 -5.91 3.87
N ALA A 175 -7.64 -6.19 2.60
CA ALA A 175 -7.19 -7.40 1.93
C ALA A 175 -6.32 -7.05 0.73
N PHE A 176 -5.21 -7.76 0.57
CA PHE A 176 -4.26 -7.57 -0.53
C PHE A 176 -3.96 -8.90 -1.23
N ARG A 177 -3.85 -8.85 -2.56
CA ARG A 177 -3.40 -9.98 -3.39
C ARG A 177 -2.63 -9.47 -4.60
N ASN A 178 -1.99 -10.39 -5.32
CA ASN A 178 -1.24 -10.07 -6.54
C ASN A 178 -0.17 -8.98 -6.31
N LEU A 179 0.55 -9.06 -5.19
CA LEU A 179 1.61 -8.12 -4.83
C LEU A 179 2.87 -8.45 -5.62
N PHE A 180 3.20 -7.63 -6.60
CA PHE A 180 4.36 -7.82 -7.45
C PHE A 180 5.22 -6.56 -7.48
N ILE A 181 6.54 -6.75 -7.59
CA ILE A 181 7.50 -5.66 -7.73
C ILE A 181 8.51 -5.95 -8.84
N LYS A 182 8.91 -4.91 -9.55
CA LYS A 182 10.04 -4.89 -10.48
C LYS A 182 10.99 -3.78 -10.08
N GLU A 183 12.24 -4.12 -9.80
CA GLU A 183 13.31 -3.17 -9.51
C GLU A 183 14.04 -2.75 -10.79
N PHE A 184 14.65 -1.56 -10.78
CA PHE A 184 15.43 -1.00 -11.91
C PHE A 184 16.90 -0.78 -11.54
#